data_AF-A0A7W2YN52-F1
#
_entry.id   AF-A0A7W2YN52-F1
#
_cell.length_a   1.000
_cell.length_b   1.000
_cell.length_c   1.000
_cell.angle_alpha   90.00
_cell.angle_beta   90.00
_cell.angle_gamma   90.00
#
_symmetry.space_group_name_H-M   'P 1'
#
loop_
_entity.id
_entity.type
_entity.pdbx_description
1 polymer ?
#
loop_
_entity_poly.entity_id
_entity_poly.type
_entity_poly.pdbx_seq_one_letter_code
_entity_poly.pdbx_strand_id
1 'polypeptide(L)'
;PWGYHLAQKQNVNVIAFQHLGKSNWFRNRNLIFFLKQLSTLLTPFNCRLGYGLSRGGFAVGAFAKLLKLNQVLFFHPVSTKNKELVPWDDRSSTDIAQQFDWQQDYHDLDLGDAQGYIIYDPTNRIDRMHAKRYKQLTHLRVFGMGHGTHATYLNKFGFYKQVAVDFIQHQQIDIAQFRLQTKTLRFKEDYYKSLNKANVNSAHRQTLLSKAHNILIDEKEVHVQEHQAKIDIQPLIDVALKHQDEHPNDAIQLLEVAQQLVPDDPLIEHKIKQLEE
;
A
#
# COMPACT_ATOMS: atom_id res chain seq x y z
N PRO A 1 11.11 8.88 -3.96
CA PRO A 1 9.64 8.91 -3.85
C PRO A 1 9.11 7.48 -3.62
N TRP A 2 7.93 7.30 -3.00
CA TRP A 2 7.33 5.96 -2.91
C TRP A 2 7.21 5.36 -4.32
N GLY A 3 7.53 4.08 -4.50
CA GLY A 3 7.47 3.42 -5.82
C GLY A 3 8.55 3.82 -6.85
N TYR A 4 9.57 4.65 -6.49
CA TYR A 4 10.58 5.13 -7.44
C TYR A 4 11.31 4.01 -8.21
N HIS A 5 11.87 3.03 -7.50
CA HIS A 5 12.58 1.92 -8.14
C HIS A 5 11.67 1.06 -9.02
N LEU A 6 10.38 0.96 -8.68
CA LEU A 6 9.43 0.26 -9.53
C LEU A 6 9.23 1.03 -10.83
N ALA A 7 8.92 2.33 -10.74
CA ALA A 7 8.73 3.17 -11.92
C ALA A 7 9.96 3.23 -12.81
N GLN A 8 11.18 3.26 -12.22
CA GLN A 8 12.43 3.15 -12.97
C GLN A 8 12.52 1.83 -13.74
N LYS A 9 12.19 0.69 -13.09
CA LYS A 9 12.15 -0.63 -13.75
C LYS A 9 11.08 -0.73 -14.84
N GLN A 10 10.00 0.05 -14.72
CA GLN A 10 8.94 0.14 -15.75
C GLN A 10 9.25 1.13 -16.87
N ASN A 11 10.40 1.81 -16.82
CA ASN A 11 10.83 2.80 -17.79
C ASN A 11 9.79 3.91 -18.07
N VAL A 12 9.17 4.44 -17.01
CA VAL A 12 8.18 5.52 -17.10
C VAL A 12 8.72 6.84 -16.54
N ASN A 13 8.21 7.95 -17.09
CA ASN A 13 8.47 9.29 -16.55
C ASN A 13 7.76 9.45 -15.21
N VAL A 14 8.45 10.03 -14.22
CA VAL A 14 7.90 10.21 -12.86
C VAL A 14 8.01 11.66 -12.43
N ILE A 15 6.88 12.23 -12.00
CA ILE A 15 6.82 13.50 -11.28
C ILE A 15 6.27 13.18 -9.89
N ALA A 16 6.97 13.62 -8.84
CA ALA A 16 6.58 13.40 -7.46
C ALA A 16 6.61 14.70 -6.67
N PHE A 17 5.58 14.91 -5.84
CA PHE A 17 5.48 16.05 -4.95
C PHE A 17 5.60 15.59 -3.51
N GLN A 18 6.53 16.22 -2.79
CA GLN A 18 6.77 15.97 -1.37
C GLN A 18 6.69 17.31 -0.64
N HIS A 19 6.07 17.31 0.53
CA HIS A 19 6.11 18.45 1.44
C HIS A 19 7.47 18.47 2.15
N LEU A 20 8.06 19.65 2.27
CA LEU A 20 9.22 19.89 3.11
C LEU A 20 8.73 20.33 4.49
N GLY A 21 9.18 19.66 5.55
CA GLY A 21 8.78 19.99 6.92
C GLY A 21 7.33 19.62 7.23
N LYS A 22 6.52 20.60 7.68
CA LYS A 22 5.15 20.37 8.12
C LYS A 22 4.20 20.17 6.93
N SER A 23 3.28 19.22 7.08
CA SER A 23 2.22 18.96 6.09
C SER A 23 1.32 20.18 5.91
N ASN A 24 1.15 20.63 4.67
CA ASN A 24 0.18 21.67 4.29
C ASN A 24 -1.04 21.13 3.52
N TRP A 25 -1.20 19.79 3.49
CA TRP A 25 -2.22 19.11 2.71
C TRP A 25 -2.28 19.56 1.25
N PHE A 26 -1.14 19.90 0.63
CA PHE A 26 -1.07 20.40 -0.75
C PHE A 26 -1.93 21.66 -1.00
N ARG A 27 -2.27 22.41 0.06
CA ARG A 27 -3.08 23.65 -0.01
C ARG A 27 -2.25 24.92 -0.17
N ASN A 28 -0.93 24.81 -0.34
CA ASN A 28 -0.07 25.98 -0.54
C ASN A 28 -0.33 26.61 -1.92
N ARG A 29 -0.57 27.92 -1.96
CA ARG A 29 -0.88 28.67 -3.20
C ARG A 29 0.22 28.58 -4.26
N ASN A 30 1.50 28.55 -3.86
CA ASN A 30 2.62 28.42 -4.81
C ASN A 30 2.62 27.05 -5.48
N LEU A 31 2.26 25.99 -4.74
CA LEU A 31 2.09 24.66 -5.33
C LEU A 31 0.93 24.66 -6.33
N ILE A 32 -0.22 25.23 -5.96
CA ILE A 32 -1.39 25.29 -6.85
C ILE A 32 -1.05 26.07 -8.13
N PHE A 33 -0.37 27.21 -8.00
CA PHE A 33 0.12 27.99 -9.13
C PHE A 33 1.08 27.17 -10.01
N PHE A 34 2.04 26.49 -9.40
CA PHE A 34 2.98 25.63 -10.10
C PHE A 34 2.26 24.50 -10.85
N LEU A 35 1.28 23.83 -10.25
CA LEU A 35 0.52 22.76 -10.88
C LEU A 35 -0.28 23.25 -12.09
N LYS A 36 -0.79 24.49 -12.05
CA LYS A 36 -1.44 25.11 -13.21
C LYS A 36 -0.46 25.27 -14.37
N GLN A 37 0.77 25.74 -14.11
CA GLN A 37 1.80 25.83 -15.15
C GLN A 37 2.27 24.45 -15.62
N LEU A 38 2.45 23.50 -14.71
CA LEU A 38 2.84 22.14 -15.06
C LEU A 38 1.80 21.48 -15.99
N SER A 39 0.51 21.72 -15.77
CA SER A 39 -0.56 21.11 -16.57
C SER A 39 -0.41 21.36 -18.08
N THR A 40 0.10 22.52 -18.50
CA THR A 40 0.32 22.83 -19.91
C THR A 40 1.52 22.06 -20.48
N LEU A 41 2.57 21.87 -19.67
CA LEU A 41 3.76 21.11 -20.04
C LEU A 41 3.50 19.60 -20.16
N LEU A 42 2.43 19.10 -19.54
CA LEU A 42 2.03 17.69 -19.61
C LEU A 42 1.21 17.33 -20.87
N THR A 43 0.92 18.31 -21.73
CA THR A 43 0.14 18.11 -22.96
C THR A 43 0.71 17.05 -23.90
N PRO A 44 2.04 16.94 -24.12
CA PRO A 44 2.61 15.92 -25.01
C PRO A 44 2.44 14.47 -24.53
N PHE A 45 2.11 14.24 -23.26
CA PHE A 45 1.94 12.89 -22.71
C PHE A 45 0.53 12.39 -22.95
N ASN A 46 0.37 11.38 -23.81
CA ASN A 46 -0.96 10.83 -24.14
C ASN A 46 -1.58 10.01 -22.99
N CYS A 47 -0.75 9.46 -22.10
CA CYS A 47 -1.18 8.71 -20.94
C CYS A 47 -0.54 9.29 -19.67
N ARG A 48 -1.38 9.74 -18.74
CA ARG A 48 -0.99 10.32 -17.45
C ARG A 48 -1.65 9.53 -16.33
N LEU A 49 -0.82 8.91 -15.51
CA LEU A 49 -1.27 8.07 -14.40
C LEU A 49 -1.09 8.82 -13.08
N GLY A 50 -2.11 8.77 -12.23
CA GLY A 50 -2.03 9.24 -10.85
C GLY A 50 -2.05 8.07 -9.87
N TYR A 51 -1.26 8.13 -8.82
CA TYR A 51 -1.39 7.18 -7.72
C TYR A 51 -1.09 7.83 -6.39
N GLY A 52 -1.78 7.40 -5.35
CA GLY A 52 -1.68 8.05 -4.05
C GLY A 52 -2.25 7.23 -2.91
N LEU A 53 -1.61 7.36 -1.75
CA LEU A 53 -2.01 6.69 -0.52
C LEU A 53 -2.41 7.72 0.53
N SER A 54 -3.55 7.55 1.19
CA SER A 54 -4.06 8.45 2.23
C SER A 54 -4.03 9.93 1.78
N ARG A 55 -3.19 10.76 2.39
CA ARG A 55 -2.94 12.17 2.00
C ARG A 55 -2.43 12.33 0.57
N GLY A 56 -1.64 11.39 0.04
CA GLY A 56 -1.24 11.41 -1.37
C GLY A 56 -2.43 11.16 -2.30
N GLY A 57 -3.39 10.34 -1.85
CA GLY A 57 -4.67 10.15 -2.54
C GLY A 57 -5.50 11.43 -2.60
N PHE A 58 -5.48 12.24 -1.52
CA PHE A 58 -6.06 13.59 -1.54
C PHE A 58 -5.41 14.45 -2.63
N ALA A 59 -4.09 14.53 -2.65
CA ALA A 59 -3.36 15.37 -3.60
C ALA A 59 -3.70 15.00 -5.05
N VAL A 60 -3.56 13.73 -5.40
CA VAL A 60 -3.85 13.28 -6.76
C VAL A 60 -5.33 13.44 -7.08
N GLY A 61 -6.23 13.10 -6.15
CA GLY A 61 -7.67 13.22 -6.35
C GLY A 61 -8.17 14.66 -6.54
N ALA A 62 -7.58 15.62 -5.83
CA ALA A 62 -7.95 17.03 -5.93
C ALA A 62 -7.42 17.71 -7.20
N PHE A 63 -6.28 17.27 -7.72
CA PHE A 63 -5.63 17.86 -8.90
C PHE A 63 -5.77 17.01 -10.18
N ALA A 64 -6.50 15.89 -10.14
CA ALA A 64 -6.60 14.94 -11.25
C ALA A 64 -7.14 15.58 -12.54
N LYS A 65 -8.22 16.37 -12.45
CA LYS A 65 -8.76 17.12 -13.58
C LYS A 65 -7.78 18.15 -14.14
N LEU A 66 -7.12 18.92 -13.27
CA LEU A 66 -6.13 19.92 -13.68
C LEU A 66 -4.97 19.28 -14.46
N LEU A 67 -4.47 18.16 -13.95
CA LEU A 67 -3.37 17.41 -14.55
C LEU A 67 -3.83 16.48 -15.69
N LYS A 68 -5.12 16.51 -16.03
CA LYS A 68 -5.75 15.70 -17.08
C LYS A 68 -5.35 14.22 -16.98
N LEU A 69 -5.40 13.67 -15.77
CA LEU A 69 -5.04 12.27 -15.53
C LEU A 69 -6.04 11.36 -16.25
N ASN A 70 -5.53 10.29 -16.86
CA ASN A 70 -6.36 9.30 -17.53
C ASN A 70 -6.85 8.24 -16.54
N GLN A 71 -5.95 7.79 -15.66
CA GLN A 71 -6.18 6.67 -14.76
C GLN A 71 -5.58 6.97 -13.39
N VAL A 72 -6.28 6.57 -12.33
CA VAL A 72 -5.84 6.74 -10.95
C VAL A 72 -5.87 5.44 -10.16
N LEU A 73 -4.89 5.28 -9.26
CA LEU A 73 -4.83 4.19 -8.31
C LEU A 73 -4.68 4.72 -6.89
N PHE A 74 -5.73 4.56 -6.08
CA PHE A 74 -5.75 5.06 -4.71
C PHE A 74 -5.75 3.96 -3.66
N PHE A 75 -5.01 4.21 -2.58
CA PHE A 75 -4.96 3.35 -1.40
C PHE A 75 -5.49 4.12 -0.19
N HIS A 76 -6.64 3.70 0.33
CA HIS A 76 -7.39 4.29 1.44
C HIS A 76 -7.28 5.83 1.43
N PRO A 77 -7.68 6.47 0.32
CA PRO A 77 -7.44 7.90 0.11
C PRO A 77 -8.23 8.72 1.12
N VAL A 78 -7.67 9.86 1.49
CA VAL A 78 -8.46 10.96 2.05
C VAL A 78 -9.00 11.74 0.86
N SER A 79 -10.30 12.00 0.81
CA SER A 79 -10.92 12.74 -0.31
C SER A 79 -10.86 14.26 -0.12
N THR A 80 -10.95 14.72 1.13
CA THR A 80 -10.83 16.11 1.56
C THR A 80 -10.69 16.13 3.08
N LYS A 81 -10.16 17.22 3.65
CA LYS A 81 -10.25 17.51 5.08
C LYS A 81 -11.23 18.65 5.39
N ASN A 82 -12.01 19.13 4.41
CA ASN A 82 -13.07 20.11 4.67
C ASN A 82 -14.19 19.47 5.51
N LYS A 83 -14.34 19.91 6.77
CA LYS A 83 -15.35 19.38 7.69
C LYS A 83 -16.80 19.61 7.27
N GLU A 84 -17.06 20.61 6.43
CA GLU A 84 -18.40 20.84 5.87
C GLU A 84 -18.81 19.69 4.94
N LEU A 85 -17.82 19.13 4.21
CA LEU A 85 -18.03 18.04 3.25
C LEU A 85 -17.88 16.65 3.89
N VAL A 86 -17.04 16.54 4.92
CA VAL A 86 -16.77 15.29 5.65
C VAL A 86 -16.93 15.46 7.16
N PRO A 87 -18.12 15.84 7.67
CA PRO A 87 -18.33 16.06 9.11
C PRO A 87 -18.14 14.79 9.95
N TRP A 88 -18.08 13.64 9.30
CA TRP A 88 -17.87 12.33 9.88
C TRP A 88 -16.39 11.92 10.01
N ASP A 89 -15.42 12.65 9.44
CA ASP A 89 -13.98 12.39 9.63
C ASP A 89 -13.51 13.07 10.93
N ASP A 90 -13.62 12.32 12.03
CA ASP A 90 -13.31 12.71 13.41
C ASP A 90 -11.83 12.51 13.80
N ARG A 91 -10.93 12.33 12.81
CA ARG A 91 -9.49 12.24 13.09
C ARG A 91 -8.94 13.59 13.56
N SER A 92 -8.04 13.58 14.53
CA SER A 92 -7.28 14.78 14.95
C SER A 92 -6.55 15.46 13.79
N SER A 93 -6.08 14.68 12.80
CA SER A 93 -5.49 15.21 11.57
C SER A 93 -6.45 16.08 10.74
N THR A 94 -7.76 15.85 10.84
CA THR A 94 -8.81 16.68 10.22
C THR A 94 -8.94 17.99 10.97
N ASP A 95 -8.96 17.96 12.30
CA ASP A 95 -9.00 19.17 13.13
C ASP A 95 -7.80 20.07 12.86
N ILE A 96 -6.60 19.50 12.88
CA ILE A 96 -5.36 20.22 12.59
C ILE A 96 -5.38 20.80 11.18
N ALA A 97 -5.97 20.09 10.21
CA ALA A 97 -6.03 20.56 8.83
C ALA A 97 -6.92 21.79 8.63
N GLN A 98 -7.80 22.15 9.57
CA GLN A 98 -8.68 23.33 9.44
C GLN A 98 -7.91 24.66 9.44
N GLN A 99 -6.62 24.65 9.79
CA GLN A 99 -5.75 25.82 9.63
C GLN A 99 -5.46 26.18 8.15
N PHE A 100 -5.77 25.30 7.20
CA PHE A 100 -5.58 25.52 5.77
C PHE A 100 -6.87 25.99 5.09
N ASP A 101 -6.73 26.59 3.90
CA ASP A 101 -7.86 27.05 3.10
C ASP A 101 -8.58 25.87 2.44
N TRP A 102 -9.83 25.64 2.84
CA TRP A 102 -10.72 24.60 2.29
C TRP A 102 -11.89 25.16 1.48
N GLN A 103 -11.88 26.46 1.16
CA GLN A 103 -12.94 27.14 0.43
C GLN A 103 -12.54 27.41 -1.03
N GLN A 104 -11.26 27.63 -1.30
CA GLN A 104 -10.73 27.83 -2.65
C GLN A 104 -10.62 26.52 -3.46
N ASP A 105 -10.35 26.64 -4.77
CA ASP A 105 -10.16 25.51 -5.70
C ASP A 105 -9.27 24.37 -5.13
N TYR A 106 -9.50 23.15 -5.63
CA TYR A 106 -8.75 21.94 -5.29
C TYR A 106 -8.84 21.52 -3.80
N HIS A 107 -9.88 21.98 -3.08
CA HIS A 107 -10.12 21.61 -1.68
C HIS A 107 -10.81 20.25 -1.51
N ASP A 108 -11.41 19.73 -2.58
CA ASP A 108 -12.09 18.44 -2.64
C ASP A 108 -11.64 17.66 -3.88
N LEU A 109 -12.05 16.40 -3.95
CA LEU A 109 -11.80 15.55 -5.10
C LEU A 109 -12.45 16.13 -6.38
N ASP A 110 -11.68 16.19 -7.47
CA ASP A 110 -12.20 16.44 -8.83
C ASP A 110 -11.37 15.61 -9.81
N LEU A 111 -11.92 14.43 -10.14
CA LEU A 111 -11.27 13.46 -11.01
C LEU A 111 -11.38 13.81 -12.50
N GLY A 112 -12.26 14.75 -12.89
CA GLY A 112 -12.62 14.94 -14.29
C GLY A 112 -13.01 13.60 -14.92
N ASP A 113 -12.37 13.26 -16.04
CA ASP A 113 -12.62 12.03 -16.79
C ASP A 113 -11.79 10.83 -16.30
N ALA A 114 -10.92 11.02 -15.30
CA ALA A 114 -10.04 9.96 -14.81
C ALA A 114 -10.84 8.75 -14.30
N GLN A 115 -10.46 7.57 -14.77
CA GLN A 115 -10.99 6.28 -14.31
C GLN A 115 -9.97 5.61 -13.38
N GLY A 116 -10.26 4.39 -12.94
CA GLY A 116 -9.25 3.54 -12.29
C GLY A 116 -9.78 2.84 -11.05
N TYR A 117 -8.96 2.77 -10.01
CA TYR A 117 -9.18 1.86 -8.90
C TYR A 117 -8.96 2.52 -7.54
N ILE A 118 -9.76 2.08 -6.56
CA ILE A 118 -9.63 2.48 -5.17
C ILE A 118 -9.59 1.25 -4.27
N ILE A 119 -8.49 1.10 -3.55
CA ILE A 119 -8.22 0.01 -2.63
C ILE A 119 -8.40 0.52 -1.20
N TYR A 120 -9.25 -0.11 -0.39
CA TYR A 120 -9.49 0.35 0.99
C TYR A 120 -10.04 -0.75 1.89
N ASP A 121 -9.91 -0.56 3.20
CA ASP A 121 -10.53 -1.42 4.20
C ASP A 121 -11.96 -0.97 4.52
N PRO A 122 -13.00 -1.76 4.16
CA PRO A 122 -14.38 -1.40 4.47
C PRO A 122 -14.72 -1.46 5.97
N THR A 123 -13.87 -2.07 6.80
CA THR A 123 -14.04 -2.11 8.25
C THR A 123 -13.61 -0.83 8.94
N ASN A 124 -12.73 -0.05 8.31
CA ASN A 124 -12.41 1.30 8.78
C ASN A 124 -13.51 2.26 8.32
N ARG A 125 -14.29 2.78 9.29
CA ARG A 125 -15.43 3.68 9.02
C ARG A 125 -15.03 4.86 8.15
N ILE A 126 -13.93 5.54 8.50
CA ILE A 126 -13.49 6.79 7.87
C ILE A 126 -12.95 6.50 6.47
N ASP A 127 -12.13 5.46 6.29
CA ASP A 127 -11.59 5.11 4.98
C ASP A 127 -12.69 4.67 4.02
N ARG A 128 -13.64 3.88 4.50
CA ARG A 128 -14.82 3.50 3.72
C ARG A 128 -15.61 4.73 3.28
N MET A 129 -15.80 5.71 4.15
CA MET A 129 -16.58 6.90 3.84
C MET A 129 -15.85 7.82 2.85
N HIS A 130 -14.52 7.98 2.95
CA HIS A 130 -13.76 8.67 1.91
C HIS A 130 -13.79 7.92 0.58
N ALA A 131 -13.60 6.60 0.62
CA ALA A 131 -13.60 5.79 -0.59
C ALA A 131 -14.93 5.91 -1.35
N LYS A 132 -16.06 5.85 -0.64
CA LYS A 132 -17.41 6.00 -1.21
C LYS A 132 -17.66 7.32 -1.94
N ARG A 133 -16.84 8.36 -1.71
CA ARG A 133 -16.97 9.63 -2.44
C ARG A 133 -16.45 9.51 -3.89
N TYR A 134 -15.57 8.56 -4.18
CA TYR A 134 -15.02 8.31 -5.51
C TYR A 134 -15.91 7.38 -6.35
N LYS A 135 -17.11 7.83 -6.71
CA LYS A 135 -18.15 6.99 -7.33
C LYS A 135 -17.76 6.37 -8.69
N GLN A 136 -16.88 7.03 -9.44
CA GLN A 136 -16.44 6.57 -10.76
C GLN A 136 -15.33 5.51 -10.72
N LEU A 137 -14.69 5.30 -9.57
CA LEU A 137 -13.58 4.35 -9.47
C LEU A 137 -14.07 2.93 -9.19
N THR A 138 -13.31 1.94 -9.64
CA THR A 138 -13.56 0.55 -9.29
C THR A 138 -13.11 0.26 -7.86
N HIS A 139 -14.07 -0.09 -7.00
CA HIS A 139 -13.83 -0.34 -5.58
C HIS A 139 -13.27 -1.74 -5.31
N LEU A 140 -12.04 -1.79 -4.82
CA LEU A 140 -11.33 -2.99 -4.40
C LEU A 140 -11.24 -3.03 -2.86
N ARG A 141 -12.03 -3.90 -2.24
CA ARG A 141 -12.14 -3.98 -0.78
C ARG A 141 -11.13 -4.96 -0.21
N VAL A 142 -10.37 -4.52 0.80
CA VAL A 142 -9.36 -5.32 1.49
C VAL A 142 -9.61 -5.31 2.99
N PHE A 143 -10.28 -6.35 3.49
CA PHE A 143 -10.65 -6.44 4.90
C PHE A 143 -9.43 -6.65 5.79
N GLY A 144 -9.39 -6.00 6.96
CA GLY A 144 -8.30 -6.14 7.93
C GLY A 144 -7.00 -5.46 7.52
N MET A 145 -7.02 -4.69 6.43
CA MET A 145 -5.90 -3.84 6.01
C MET A 145 -5.74 -2.62 6.92
N GLY A 146 -6.80 -2.12 7.55
CA GLY A 146 -6.87 -0.90 8.36
C GLY A 146 -6.35 0.38 7.66
N HIS A 147 -6.25 1.50 8.41
CA HIS A 147 -5.70 2.76 7.88
C HIS A 147 -4.18 2.76 8.03
N GLY A 148 -3.44 2.63 6.92
CA GLY A 148 -1.97 2.62 6.96
C GLY A 148 -1.35 1.37 7.57
N THR A 149 -2.14 0.34 7.92
CA THR A 149 -1.62 -0.91 8.48
C THR A 149 -0.93 -1.75 7.40
N HIS A 150 0.40 -1.57 7.40
CA HIS A 150 1.48 -2.43 6.92
C HIS A 150 1.59 -2.70 5.42
N ALA A 151 2.20 -1.73 4.72
CA ALA A 151 3.02 -1.99 3.54
C ALA A 151 4.05 -3.13 3.76
N THR A 152 4.44 -3.41 5.01
CA THR A 152 5.45 -4.43 5.35
C THR A 152 5.05 -5.86 4.99
N TYR A 153 3.77 -6.26 5.06
CA TYR A 153 3.37 -7.65 4.76
C TYR A 153 2.89 -7.83 3.32
N LEU A 154 2.18 -6.84 2.77
CA LEU A 154 1.76 -6.88 1.36
C LEU A 154 2.92 -6.60 0.39
N ASN A 155 4.01 -5.97 0.85
CA ASN A 155 5.30 -5.99 0.14
C ASN A 155 6.00 -7.35 0.24
N LYS A 156 5.88 -8.09 1.36
CA LYS A 156 6.46 -9.44 1.50
C LYS A 156 5.90 -10.44 0.47
N PHE A 157 4.67 -10.25 0.00
CA PHE A 157 4.07 -11.11 -1.02
C PHE A 157 4.14 -10.56 -2.45
N GLY A 158 4.83 -9.43 -2.69
CA GLY A 158 4.93 -8.84 -4.04
C GLY A 158 3.58 -8.39 -4.65
N PHE A 159 2.48 -8.47 -3.90
CA PHE A 159 1.13 -8.22 -4.41
C PHE A 159 0.94 -6.78 -4.88
N TYR A 160 1.28 -5.81 -4.03
CA TYR A 160 1.19 -4.40 -4.43
C TYR A 160 2.16 -4.05 -5.54
N LYS A 161 3.27 -4.80 -5.66
CA LYS A 161 4.18 -4.65 -6.79
C LYS A 161 3.49 -5.10 -8.08
N GLN A 162 2.84 -6.27 -8.11
CA GLN A 162 2.10 -6.72 -9.30
C GLN A 162 0.97 -5.76 -9.68
N VAL A 163 0.12 -5.38 -8.70
CA VAL A 163 -0.96 -4.41 -8.91
C VAL A 163 -0.42 -3.09 -9.48
N ALA A 164 0.71 -2.61 -8.97
CA ALA A 164 1.32 -1.38 -9.47
C ALA A 164 1.92 -1.56 -10.88
N VAL A 165 2.52 -2.72 -11.19
CA VAL A 165 3.01 -3.05 -12.54
C VAL A 165 1.86 -3.09 -13.53
N ASP A 166 0.79 -3.84 -13.23
CA ASP A 166 -0.38 -3.96 -14.10
C ASP A 166 -1.03 -2.59 -14.33
N PHE A 167 -1.13 -1.78 -13.28
CA PHE A 167 -1.63 -0.42 -13.40
C PHE A 167 -0.73 0.47 -14.28
N ILE A 168 0.59 0.41 -14.09
CA ILE A 168 1.54 1.22 -14.87
C ILE A 168 1.54 0.81 -16.35
N GLN A 169 1.60 -0.48 -16.64
CA GLN A 169 1.74 -0.98 -18.00
C GLN A 169 0.41 -1.05 -18.75
N HIS A 170 -0.66 -1.47 -18.08
CA HIS A 170 -1.94 -1.84 -18.71
C HIS A 170 -3.12 -1.00 -18.26
N GLN A 171 -2.95 -0.19 -17.21
CA GLN A 171 -4.03 0.60 -16.58
C GLN A 171 -5.24 -0.26 -16.16
N GLN A 172 -5.01 -1.55 -15.97
CA GLN A 172 -6.00 -2.54 -15.56
C GLN A 172 -5.46 -3.33 -14.38
N ILE A 173 -6.37 -3.80 -13.53
CA ILE A 173 -6.05 -4.71 -12.43
C ILE A 173 -6.92 -5.94 -12.61
N ASP A 174 -6.32 -7.13 -12.60
CA ASP A 174 -7.08 -8.37 -12.55
C ASP A 174 -7.79 -8.48 -11.20
N ILE A 175 -9.09 -8.20 -11.20
CA ILE A 175 -9.93 -8.18 -9.99
C ILE A 175 -10.08 -9.59 -9.41
N ALA A 176 -10.06 -10.64 -10.24
CA ALA A 176 -10.18 -12.01 -9.76
C ALA A 176 -8.92 -12.43 -9.00
N GLN A 177 -7.75 -12.18 -9.59
CA GLN A 177 -6.46 -12.39 -8.92
C GLN A 177 -6.32 -11.51 -7.68
N PHE A 178 -6.72 -10.24 -7.77
CA PHE A 178 -6.74 -9.32 -6.63
C PHE A 178 -7.55 -9.89 -5.45
N ARG A 179 -8.74 -10.41 -5.73
CA ARG A 179 -9.62 -11.01 -4.70
C ARG A 179 -9.06 -12.32 -4.16
N LEU A 180 -8.42 -13.14 -4.99
CA LEU A 180 -7.79 -14.39 -4.57
C LEU A 180 -6.63 -14.11 -3.61
N GLN A 181 -5.73 -13.19 -3.98
CA GLN A 181 -4.58 -12.82 -3.19
C GLN A 181 -4.97 -12.13 -1.88
N THR A 182 -5.98 -11.25 -1.90
CA THR A 182 -6.42 -10.60 -0.66
C THR A 182 -7.12 -11.53 0.33
N LYS A 183 -7.55 -12.74 -0.09
CA LYS A 183 -8.03 -13.76 0.86
C LYS A 183 -6.92 -14.29 1.77
N THR A 184 -5.65 -14.28 1.34
CA THR A 184 -4.54 -14.77 2.18
C THR A 184 -4.33 -13.87 3.40
N LEU A 185 -4.84 -12.64 3.40
CA LEU A 185 -4.85 -11.77 4.57
C LEU A 185 -5.61 -12.40 5.76
N ARG A 186 -6.48 -13.38 5.53
CA ARG A 186 -7.13 -14.16 6.60
C ARG A 186 -6.13 -14.87 7.51
N PHE A 187 -4.91 -15.12 7.04
CA PHE A 187 -3.85 -15.75 7.81
C PHE A 187 -3.12 -14.76 8.74
N LYS A 188 -3.39 -13.45 8.64
CA LYS A 188 -2.85 -12.43 9.56
C LYS A 188 -3.57 -12.50 10.91
N GLU A 189 -2.82 -12.49 12.00
CA GLU A 189 -3.39 -12.49 13.35
C GLU A 189 -4.32 -11.30 13.63
N ASP A 190 -3.97 -10.12 13.12
CA ASP A 190 -4.81 -8.93 13.34
C ASP A 190 -5.99 -8.82 12.36
N TYR A 191 -6.10 -9.73 11.36
CA TYR A 191 -7.24 -9.74 10.43
C TYR A 191 -8.54 -9.97 11.20
N TYR A 192 -8.59 -11.05 12.00
CA TYR A 192 -9.76 -11.36 12.81
C TYR A 192 -9.98 -10.36 13.94
N LYS A 193 -8.91 -9.80 14.53
CA LYS A 193 -9.05 -8.69 15.50
C LYS A 193 -9.78 -7.50 14.89
N SER A 194 -9.38 -7.10 13.68
CA SER A 194 -9.98 -5.97 12.95
C SER A 194 -11.43 -6.26 12.57
N LEU A 195 -11.73 -7.47 12.08
CA LEU A 195 -13.09 -7.89 11.76
C LEU A 195 -13.99 -7.98 13.00
N ASN A 196 -13.49 -8.54 14.10
CA ASN A 196 -14.23 -8.66 15.37
C ASN A 196 -14.55 -7.30 15.96
N LYS A 197 -13.59 -6.36 15.93
CA LYS A 197 -13.80 -4.97 16.34
C LYS A 197 -14.87 -4.29 15.48
N ALA A 198 -14.85 -4.50 14.17
CA ALA A 198 -15.82 -3.92 13.25
C ALA A 198 -17.23 -4.52 13.38
N ASN A 199 -17.34 -5.73 13.92
CA ASN A 199 -18.62 -6.43 14.14
C ASN A 199 -18.98 -6.54 15.63
N VAL A 200 -18.46 -5.63 16.48
CA VAL A 200 -18.66 -5.68 17.94
C VAL A 200 -20.13 -5.69 18.38
N ASN A 201 -21.01 -5.08 17.58
CA ASN A 201 -22.44 -5.02 17.86
C ASN A 201 -23.22 -6.26 17.38
N SER A 202 -22.54 -7.32 16.91
CA SER A 202 -23.18 -8.53 16.40
C SER A 202 -22.52 -9.79 16.99
N ALA A 203 -23.10 -10.29 18.10
CA ALA A 203 -22.63 -11.51 18.76
C ALA A 203 -22.57 -12.70 17.80
N HIS A 204 -23.59 -12.87 16.95
CA HIS A 204 -23.62 -13.92 15.93
C HIS A 204 -22.42 -13.85 14.97
N ARG A 205 -22.08 -12.65 14.46
CA ARG A 205 -20.93 -12.48 13.56
C ARG A 205 -19.61 -12.69 14.27
N GLN A 206 -19.47 -12.26 15.52
CA GLN A 206 -18.27 -12.52 16.30
C GLN A 206 -18.06 -14.02 16.52
N THR A 207 -19.10 -14.77 16.88
CA THR A 207 -19.00 -16.23 17.02
C THR A 207 -18.57 -16.90 15.71
N LEU A 208 -19.11 -16.45 14.57
CA LEU A 208 -18.75 -16.99 13.25
C LEU A 208 -17.30 -16.66 12.87
N LEU A 209 -16.84 -15.44 13.14
CA LEU A 209 -15.46 -15.01 12.89
C LEU A 209 -14.45 -15.75 13.79
N SER A 210 -14.77 -15.97 15.07
CA SER A 210 -13.93 -16.75 15.97
C SER A 210 -13.85 -18.23 15.55
N LYS A 211 -14.98 -18.83 15.14
CA LYS A 211 -14.97 -20.19 14.57
C LYS A 211 -14.12 -20.27 13.31
N ALA A 212 -14.26 -19.31 12.40
CA ALA A 212 -13.45 -19.24 11.18
C ALA A 212 -11.96 -19.06 11.49
N HIS A 213 -11.61 -18.22 12.48
CA HIS A 213 -10.22 -18.05 12.91
C HIS A 213 -9.62 -19.37 13.38
N ASN A 214 -10.33 -20.09 14.24
CA ASN A 214 -9.87 -21.37 14.82
C ASN A 214 -9.69 -22.46 13.75
N ILE A 215 -10.63 -22.57 12.79
CA ILE A 215 -10.52 -23.54 11.68
C ILE A 215 -9.30 -23.25 10.80
N LEU A 216 -8.94 -21.97 10.66
CA LEU A 216 -7.87 -21.52 9.78
C LEU A 216 -6.49 -21.48 10.46
N ILE A 217 -6.37 -21.93 11.72
CA ILE A 217 -5.08 -22.03 12.41
C ILE A 217 -4.19 -23.08 11.72
N ASP A 218 -4.74 -24.27 11.44
CA ASP A 218 -3.98 -25.35 10.80
C ASP A 218 -3.60 -25.00 9.35
N GLU A 219 -4.53 -24.36 8.60
CA GLU A 219 -4.22 -23.83 7.27
C GLU A 219 -3.16 -22.71 7.29
N LYS A 220 -3.14 -21.89 8.36
CA LYS A 220 -2.13 -20.83 8.54
C LYS A 220 -0.75 -21.44 8.75
N GLU A 221 -0.62 -22.50 9.55
CA GLU A 221 0.67 -23.17 9.78
C GLU A 221 1.24 -23.74 8.48
N VAL A 222 0.43 -24.47 7.71
CA VAL A 222 0.82 -24.99 6.39
C VAL A 222 1.17 -23.86 5.41
N HIS A 223 0.37 -22.79 5.37
CA HIS A 223 0.61 -21.65 4.48
C HIS A 223 1.90 -20.88 4.85
N VAL A 224 2.20 -20.72 6.15
CA VAL A 224 3.43 -20.07 6.61
C VAL A 224 4.64 -20.92 6.25
N GLN A 225 4.58 -22.24 6.44
CA GLN A 225 5.65 -23.17 6.04
C GLN A 225 5.90 -23.13 4.52
N GLU A 226 4.85 -23.19 3.70
CA GLU A 226 4.97 -23.09 2.23
C GLU A 226 5.56 -21.75 1.76
N HIS A 227 5.31 -20.65 2.48
CA HIS A 227 5.82 -19.33 2.11
C HIS A 227 7.22 -19.07 2.66
N GLN A 228 7.57 -19.60 3.83
CA GLN A 228 8.96 -19.63 4.31
C GLN A 228 9.84 -20.43 3.36
N ALA A 229 9.37 -21.59 2.89
CA ALA A 229 10.05 -22.41 1.88
C ALA A 229 10.20 -21.72 0.51
N LYS A 230 9.51 -20.59 0.26
CA LYS A 230 9.60 -19.78 -0.97
C LYS A 230 10.40 -18.49 -0.80
N ILE A 231 10.95 -18.21 0.39
CA ILE A 231 11.84 -17.07 0.58
C ILE A 231 13.15 -17.39 -0.15
N ASP A 232 13.43 -16.63 -1.21
CA ASP A 232 14.71 -16.70 -1.90
C ASP A 232 15.81 -16.14 -0.99
N ILE A 233 16.50 -17.05 -0.32
CA ILE A 233 17.65 -16.77 0.55
C ILE A 233 18.96 -16.72 -0.22
N GLN A 234 18.97 -17.01 -1.53
CA GLN A 234 20.18 -17.02 -2.35
C GLN A 234 20.95 -15.68 -2.29
N PRO A 235 20.30 -14.50 -2.26
CA PRO A 235 21.02 -13.23 -2.11
C PRO A 235 21.76 -13.10 -0.77
N LEU A 236 21.25 -13.68 0.32
CA LEU A 236 21.93 -13.68 1.62
C LEU A 236 23.15 -14.60 1.58
N ILE A 237 22.98 -15.78 0.98
CA ILE A 237 24.05 -16.76 0.77
C ILE A 237 25.15 -16.17 -0.12
N ASP A 238 24.79 -15.56 -1.25
CA ASP A 238 25.75 -14.97 -2.20
C ASP A 238 26.58 -13.85 -1.56
N VAL A 239 25.95 -13.01 -0.73
CA VAL A 239 26.66 -11.95 0.01
C VAL A 239 27.56 -12.52 1.10
N ALA A 240 27.09 -13.53 1.85
CA ALA A 240 27.90 -14.20 2.85
C ALA A 240 29.14 -14.85 2.23
N LEU A 241 28.97 -15.60 1.13
CA LEU A 241 30.06 -16.27 0.42
C LEU A 241 31.05 -15.27 -0.21
N LYS A 242 30.55 -14.15 -0.74
CA LYS A 242 31.40 -13.13 -1.35
C LYS A 242 32.35 -12.46 -0.34
N HIS A 243 31.92 -12.32 0.91
CA HIS A 243 32.67 -11.59 1.94
C HIS A 243 33.25 -12.49 3.04
N GLN A 244 33.13 -13.81 2.92
CA GLN A 244 33.55 -14.76 3.97
C GLN A 244 35.04 -14.65 4.34
N ASP A 245 35.92 -14.38 3.36
CA ASP A 245 37.37 -14.33 3.59
C ASP A 245 37.80 -13.01 4.25
N GLU A 246 37.08 -11.91 3.97
CA GLU A 246 37.38 -10.58 4.51
C GLU A 246 36.68 -10.35 5.87
N HIS A 247 35.48 -10.89 6.05
CA HIS A 247 34.59 -10.66 7.18
C HIS A 247 33.85 -11.95 7.62
N PRO A 248 34.56 -12.93 8.21
CA PRO A 248 34.00 -14.26 8.49
C PRO A 248 32.84 -14.23 9.50
N ASN A 249 32.93 -13.42 10.55
CA ASN A 249 31.86 -13.30 11.56
C ASN A 249 30.56 -12.71 10.97
N ASP A 250 30.69 -11.76 10.04
CA ASP A 250 29.53 -11.15 9.37
C ASP A 250 28.91 -12.13 8.37
N ALA A 251 29.72 -12.97 7.71
CA ALA A 251 29.25 -14.05 6.86
C ALA A 251 28.48 -15.12 7.65
N ILE A 252 28.97 -15.50 8.84
CA ILE A 252 28.26 -16.42 9.75
C ILE A 252 26.90 -15.83 10.15
N GLN A 253 26.85 -14.57 10.60
CA GLN A 253 25.57 -13.93 10.96
C GLN A 253 24.57 -13.88 9.79
N LEU A 254 25.05 -13.63 8.57
CA LEU A 254 24.19 -13.65 7.38
C LEU A 254 23.66 -15.05 7.06
N LEU A 255 24.46 -16.10 7.27
CA LEU A 255 24.04 -17.50 7.11
C LEU A 255 23.09 -17.95 8.23
N GLU A 256 23.30 -17.52 9.48
CA GLU A 256 22.36 -17.77 10.59
C GLU A 256 21.00 -17.12 10.33
N VAL A 257 20.99 -15.89 9.78
CA VAL A 257 19.75 -15.23 9.35
C VAL A 257 19.08 -16.01 8.22
N ALA A 258 19.84 -16.55 7.26
CA ALA A 258 19.31 -17.40 6.21
C ALA A 258 18.73 -18.73 6.77
N GLN A 259 19.39 -19.34 7.75
CA GLN A 259 18.93 -20.55 8.44
C GLN A 259 17.65 -20.31 9.25
N GLN A 260 17.50 -19.15 9.90
CA GLN A 260 16.25 -18.80 10.57
C GLN A 260 15.08 -18.62 9.59
N LEU A 261 15.36 -18.27 8.33
CA LEU A 261 14.36 -18.12 7.27
C LEU A 261 13.99 -19.44 6.61
N VAL A 262 14.96 -20.37 6.48
CA VAL A 262 14.79 -21.73 5.95
C VAL A 262 15.55 -22.72 6.86
N PRO A 263 14.90 -23.21 7.94
CA PRO A 263 15.56 -23.99 9.00
C PRO A 263 16.16 -25.32 8.54
N ASP A 264 15.57 -25.91 7.49
CA ASP A 264 15.89 -27.26 7.02
C ASP A 264 16.77 -27.27 5.76
N ASP A 265 17.51 -26.18 5.47
CA ASP A 265 18.43 -26.14 4.32
C ASP A 265 19.82 -26.71 4.69
N PRO A 266 20.18 -27.92 4.19
CA PRO A 266 21.43 -28.58 4.55
C PRO A 266 22.68 -27.87 4.01
N LEU A 267 22.54 -27.00 3.00
CA LEU A 267 23.65 -26.24 2.43
C LEU A 267 24.09 -25.12 3.38
N ILE A 268 23.15 -24.45 4.03
CA ILE A 268 23.42 -23.39 5.01
C ILE A 268 24.07 -23.98 6.26
N GLU A 269 23.52 -25.08 6.77
CA GLU A 269 24.05 -25.75 7.96
C GLU A 269 25.50 -26.21 7.74
N HIS A 270 25.80 -26.77 6.58
CA HIS A 270 27.16 -27.17 6.23
C HIS A 270 28.12 -25.98 6.13
N LYS A 271 27.66 -24.83 5.61
CA LYS A 271 28.49 -23.64 5.43
C LYS A 271 28.78 -22.90 6.73
N ILE A 272 27.84 -22.84 7.67
CA ILE A 272 28.09 -22.29 9.01
C ILE A 272 29.19 -23.09 9.70
N LYS A 273 29.09 -24.43 9.70
CA LYS A 273 30.11 -25.32 10.29
C LYS A 273 31.50 -25.10 9.66
N GLN A 274 31.60 -24.91 8.35
CA GLN A 274 32.88 -24.64 7.68
C GLN A 274 33.54 -23.31 8.06
N LEU A 275 32.76 -22.31 8.48
CA LEU A 275 33.27 -20.98 8.84
C LEU A 275 33.53 -20.84 10.35
N GLU A 276 32.95 -21.72 11.16
CA GLU A 276 33.19 -21.82 12.60
C GLU A 276 34.41 -22.69 12.96
N GLU A 277 34.88 -23.52 12.01
CA GLU A 277 36.10 -24.35 12.10
C GLU A 277 37.38 -23.58 11.74
#